data_AF-A0A6P0M6B7-F1
#
_entry.id   AF-A0A6P0M6B7-F1
#
_cell.length_a   1.000
_cell.length_b   1.000
_cell.length_c   1.000
_cell.angle_alpha   90.00
_cell.angle_beta   90.00
_cell.angle_gamma   90.00
#
_symmetry.space_group_name_H-M   'P 1'
#
loop_
_entity.id
_entity.type
_entity.pdbx_description
1 polymer ?
#
loop_
_entity_poly.entity_id
_entity_poly.type
_entity_poly.pdbx_seq_one_letter_code
_entity_poly.pdbx_strand_id
1 'polypeptide(L)'
;MLFKSLAQGVSKVSGKVPLPLILVIPFVLQIFAAVGVVAYLSYRNGKRAVNDVATQLLEEVNARVEQNLEAYLTIPHLVNQINATAINLGQLNLQDIPELERYFWQQLQTFNTLTFTGLGLENKDNLGAERLDDGTLILRVSTKATNHIFYSYSTNEFGERCSAVLGETPMSDCIKKRQEILDSIKFDPRTRPWYSTAVKAGRSTWSEIYPNTAGITAYLGASMPFYDKQNQLQGVLLTNINLSQIGKFLRSINVGKTGQVFIIERSGMLVATSTGEKPFRTTHKDYGAERVKATDSTNAFTKATAQYLSTKLNQKQPIQRLQQWEFAVDGKRKFVQIQPFQDEFGLDWLIVVVVPEADFIEQIHAHTRTTIALCLVALLL
;
A
#
# COMPACT_ATOMS: atom_id res chain seq x y z
N MET A 1 -8.16 15.53 -67.32
CA MET A 1 -8.78 14.37 -68.01
C MET A 1 -9.73 13.54 -67.14
N LEU A 2 -9.63 13.56 -65.80
CA LEU A 2 -10.54 12.83 -64.89
C LEU A 2 -12.00 13.33 -64.88
N PHE A 3 -12.26 14.63 -65.14
CA PHE A 3 -13.62 15.18 -65.17
C PHE A 3 -14.47 14.74 -66.37
N LYS A 4 -13.86 14.39 -67.52
CA LYS A 4 -14.60 13.92 -68.70
C LYS A 4 -15.04 12.45 -68.59
N SER A 5 -14.32 11.64 -67.82
CA SER A 5 -14.64 10.22 -67.59
C SER A 5 -15.84 10.03 -66.65
N LEU A 6 -15.96 10.88 -65.62
CA LEU A 6 -17.14 10.91 -64.73
C LEU A 6 -18.42 11.34 -65.47
N ALA A 7 -18.32 12.27 -66.42
CA ALA A 7 -19.48 12.73 -67.20
C ALA A 7 -20.05 11.64 -68.15
N GLN A 8 -19.20 10.77 -68.69
CA GLN A 8 -19.63 9.71 -69.62
C GLN A 8 -20.31 8.53 -68.92
N GLY A 9 -19.93 8.21 -67.68
CA GLY A 9 -20.57 7.15 -66.88
C GLY A 9 -22.00 7.51 -66.44
N VAL A 10 -22.29 8.79 -66.20
CA VAL A 10 -23.62 9.27 -65.79
C VAL A 10 -24.60 9.29 -66.97
N SER A 11 -24.12 9.54 -68.19
CA SER A 11 -24.98 9.66 -69.39
C SER A 11 -25.68 8.35 -69.81
N LYS A 12 -25.12 7.17 -69.48
CA LYS A 12 -25.75 5.87 -69.79
C LYS A 12 -26.81 5.42 -68.78
N VAL A 13 -26.88 6.07 -67.61
CA VAL A 13 -27.90 5.78 -66.57
C VAL A 13 -29.10 6.75 -66.68
N SER A 14 -28.98 7.79 -67.50
CA SER A 14 -29.89 8.93 -67.62
C SER A 14 -31.28 8.64 -68.22
N GLY A 15 -31.58 7.42 -68.66
CA GLY A 15 -32.85 7.10 -69.35
C GLY A 15 -34.01 6.65 -68.46
N LYS A 16 -33.79 6.30 -67.19
CA LYS A 16 -34.84 5.69 -66.33
C LYS A 16 -34.82 6.13 -64.85
N VAL A 17 -34.01 7.11 -64.48
CA VAL A 17 -33.87 7.54 -63.08
C VAL A 17 -34.65 8.85 -62.86
N PRO A 18 -35.61 8.91 -61.91
CA PRO A 18 -36.37 10.12 -61.61
C PRO A 18 -35.45 11.28 -61.21
N LEU A 19 -35.72 12.50 -61.70
CA LEU A 19 -34.97 13.73 -61.36
C LEU A 19 -34.77 13.94 -59.83
N PRO A 20 -35.76 13.64 -58.95
CA PRO A 20 -35.58 13.74 -57.51
C PRO A 20 -34.48 12.83 -56.97
N LEU A 21 -34.25 11.67 -57.59
CA LEU A 21 -33.25 10.71 -57.12
C LEU A 21 -31.82 11.21 -57.35
N ILE A 22 -31.60 11.94 -58.46
CA ILE A 22 -30.29 12.52 -58.82
C ILE A 22 -29.95 13.70 -57.90
N LEU A 23 -30.95 14.45 -57.43
CA LEU A 23 -30.76 15.59 -56.54
C LEU A 23 -30.73 15.21 -55.06
N VAL A 24 -31.59 14.30 -54.60
CA VAL A 24 -31.75 14.01 -53.16
C VAL A 24 -30.64 13.08 -52.65
N ILE A 25 -30.26 12.05 -53.40
CA ILE A 25 -29.26 11.05 -52.94
C ILE A 25 -27.92 11.70 -52.56
N PRO A 26 -27.31 12.60 -53.37
CA PRO A 26 -26.03 13.21 -53.01
C PRO A 26 -26.09 14.03 -51.72
N PHE A 27 -27.16 14.79 -51.50
CA PHE A 27 -27.34 15.60 -50.29
C PHE A 27 -27.55 14.71 -49.06
N VAL A 28 -28.39 13.69 -49.16
CA VAL A 28 -28.60 12.72 -48.07
C VAL A 28 -27.28 12.02 -47.73
N LEU A 29 -26.53 11.57 -48.74
CA LEU A 29 -25.25 10.90 -48.54
C LEU A 29 -24.21 11.83 -47.89
N GLN A 30 -24.20 13.12 -48.25
CA GLN A 30 -23.36 14.12 -47.62
C GLN A 30 -23.74 14.37 -46.15
N ILE A 31 -25.04 14.42 -45.82
CA ILE A 31 -25.52 14.55 -44.43
C ILE A 31 -25.11 13.32 -43.61
N PHE A 32 -25.33 12.11 -44.13
CA PHE A 32 -24.89 10.87 -43.46
C PHE A 32 -23.37 10.85 -43.25
N ALA A 33 -22.59 11.27 -44.24
CA ALA A 33 -21.15 11.36 -44.11
C ALA A 33 -20.73 12.37 -43.03
N ALA A 34 -21.31 13.57 -43.03
CA ALA A 34 -21.01 14.61 -42.04
C ALA A 34 -21.39 14.16 -40.62
N VAL A 35 -22.61 13.66 -40.44
CA VAL A 35 -23.10 13.13 -39.16
C VAL A 35 -22.25 11.95 -38.68
N GLY A 36 -21.91 11.02 -39.56
CA GLY A 36 -21.07 9.87 -39.25
C GLY A 36 -19.67 10.28 -38.79
N VAL A 37 -19.06 11.26 -39.47
CA VAL A 37 -17.76 11.82 -39.09
C VAL A 37 -17.83 12.52 -37.73
N VAL A 38 -18.85 13.35 -37.49
CA VAL A 38 -19.04 14.04 -36.21
C VAL A 38 -19.26 13.04 -35.07
N ALA A 39 -20.10 12.02 -35.28
CA ALA A 39 -20.34 10.96 -34.30
C ALA A 39 -19.05 10.18 -33.99
N TYR A 40 -18.28 9.80 -35.02
CA TYR A 40 -17.00 9.10 -34.87
C TYR A 40 -15.96 9.96 -34.12
N LEU A 41 -15.81 11.23 -34.51
CA LEU A 41 -14.87 12.15 -33.86
C LEU A 41 -15.29 12.43 -32.41
N SER A 42 -16.58 12.59 -32.14
CA SER A 42 -17.12 12.78 -30.79
C SER A 42 -16.83 11.56 -29.90
N TYR A 43 -17.08 10.35 -30.40
CA TYR A 43 -16.76 9.11 -29.68
C TYR A 43 -15.25 8.97 -29.42
N ARG A 44 -14.42 9.23 -30.43
CA ARG A 44 -12.95 9.16 -30.31
C ARG A 44 -12.40 10.19 -29.31
N ASN A 45 -12.90 11.42 -29.36
CA ASN A 45 -12.50 12.48 -28.45
C ASN A 45 -12.97 12.21 -27.02
N GLY A 46 -14.19 11.70 -26.84
CA GLY A 46 -14.70 11.26 -25.55
C GLY A 46 -13.83 10.16 -24.94
N LYS A 47 -13.45 9.15 -25.73
CA LYS A 47 -12.55 8.08 -25.28
C LYS A 47 -11.16 8.60 -24.89
N ARG A 48 -10.61 9.55 -25.66
CA ARG A 48 -9.33 10.19 -25.31
C ARG A 48 -9.44 10.97 -24.00
N ALA A 49 -10.48 11.77 -23.84
CA ALA A 49 -10.70 12.53 -22.60
C ALA A 49 -10.81 11.62 -21.36
N VAL A 50 -11.49 10.46 -21.49
CA VAL A 50 -11.54 9.45 -20.41
C VAL A 50 -10.17 8.92 -20.06
N ASN A 51 -9.38 8.53 -21.07
CA ASN A 51 -8.03 8.02 -20.83
C ASN A 51 -7.15 9.09 -20.16
N ASP A 52 -7.25 10.35 -20.58
CA ASP A 52 -6.44 11.45 -20.04
C ASP A 52 -6.82 11.73 -18.57
N VAL A 53 -8.11 11.81 -18.25
CA VAL A 53 -8.61 11.99 -16.87
C VAL A 53 -8.25 10.80 -15.98
N ALA A 54 -8.40 9.56 -16.48
CA ALA A 54 -8.01 8.37 -15.72
C ALA A 54 -6.50 8.35 -15.45
N THR A 55 -5.68 8.73 -16.43
CA THR A 55 -4.22 8.82 -16.29
C THR A 55 -3.84 9.85 -15.22
N GLN A 56 -4.39 11.07 -15.31
CA GLN A 56 -4.13 12.14 -14.34
C GLN A 56 -4.54 11.75 -12.92
N LEU A 57 -5.71 11.12 -12.75
CA LEU A 57 -6.16 10.64 -11.44
C LEU A 57 -5.19 9.58 -10.87
N LEU A 58 -4.79 8.60 -11.68
CA LEU A 58 -3.90 7.54 -11.21
C LEU A 58 -2.52 8.10 -10.85
N GLU A 59 -2.01 9.08 -11.61
CA GLU A 59 -0.75 9.78 -11.31
C GLU A 59 -0.84 10.57 -10.00
N GLU A 60 -1.92 11.34 -9.78
CA GLU A 60 -2.14 12.09 -8.54
C GLU A 60 -2.23 11.15 -7.33
N VAL A 61 -2.98 10.04 -7.47
CA VAL A 61 -3.10 9.03 -6.42
C VAL A 61 -1.74 8.40 -6.13
N ASN A 62 -0.97 8.02 -7.16
CA ASN A 62 0.36 7.46 -6.97
C ASN A 62 1.29 8.44 -6.25
N ALA A 63 1.35 9.70 -6.67
CA ALA A 63 2.15 10.73 -6.04
C ALA A 63 1.77 10.94 -4.56
N ARG A 64 0.47 10.94 -4.26
CA ARG A 64 -0.02 11.07 -2.88
C ARG A 64 0.32 9.87 -2.00
N VAL A 65 0.26 8.66 -2.57
CA VAL A 65 0.64 7.43 -1.86
C VAL A 65 2.15 7.42 -1.60
N GLU A 66 2.95 7.72 -2.61
CA GLU A 66 4.42 7.78 -2.53
C GLU A 66 4.88 8.78 -1.47
N GLN A 67 4.37 10.01 -1.51
CA GLN A 67 4.71 11.06 -0.54
C GLN A 67 4.34 10.66 0.90
N ASN A 68 3.19 10.00 1.11
CA ASN A 68 2.78 9.56 2.44
C ASN A 68 3.62 8.38 2.94
N LEU A 69 3.93 7.43 2.06
CA LEU A 69 4.79 6.30 2.39
C LEU A 69 6.19 6.78 2.75
N GLU A 70 6.78 7.71 2.00
CA GLU A 70 8.08 8.28 2.30
C GLU A 70 8.11 8.92 3.70
N ALA A 71 7.13 9.76 4.01
CA ALA A 71 7.00 10.37 5.33
C ALA A 71 6.84 9.31 6.44
N TYR A 72 6.02 8.28 6.21
CA TYR A 72 5.73 7.24 7.20
C TYR A 72 6.90 6.29 7.44
N LEU A 73 7.65 5.94 6.39
CA LEU A 73 8.74 4.97 6.40
C LEU A 73 10.08 5.58 6.82
N THR A 74 10.24 6.90 6.72
CA THR A 74 11.45 7.60 7.17
C THR A 74 11.53 7.67 8.70
N ILE A 75 10.40 7.89 9.39
CA ILE A 75 10.36 8.13 10.84
C ILE A 75 11.02 7.01 11.66
N PRO A 76 10.75 5.70 11.43
CA PRO A 76 11.37 4.62 12.19
C PRO A 76 12.90 4.61 12.14
N HIS A 77 13.49 4.94 10.99
CA HIS A 77 14.94 5.02 10.83
C HIS A 77 15.53 6.22 11.57
N LEU A 78 14.86 7.37 11.53
CA LEU A 78 15.26 8.56 12.30
C LEU A 78 15.22 8.29 13.81
N VAL A 79 14.17 7.61 14.31
CA VAL A 79 14.09 7.23 15.73
C VAL A 79 15.24 6.32 16.13
N ASN A 80 15.56 5.31 15.31
CA ASN A 80 16.73 4.46 15.56
C ASN A 80 18.04 5.27 15.57
N GLN A 81 18.21 6.22 14.66
CA GLN A 81 19.40 7.07 14.61
C GLN A 81 19.53 7.97 15.86
N ILE A 82 18.43 8.53 16.34
CA ILE A 82 18.37 9.30 17.60
C ILE A 82 18.81 8.40 18.76
N ASN A 83 18.30 7.18 18.82
CA ASN A 83 18.61 6.23 19.89
C ASN A 83 20.09 5.80 19.86
N ALA A 84 20.62 5.48 18.68
CA ALA A 84 22.03 5.16 18.50
C ALA A 84 22.94 6.33 18.94
N THR A 85 22.53 7.57 18.62
CA THR A 85 23.25 8.78 19.02
C THR A 85 23.24 8.96 20.53
N ALA A 86 22.09 8.83 21.19
CA ALA A 86 21.97 8.94 22.63
C ALA A 86 22.83 7.90 23.37
N ILE A 87 22.87 6.66 22.87
CA ILE A 87 23.72 5.59 23.40
C ILE A 87 25.20 5.96 23.22
N ASN A 88 25.61 6.38 22.02
CA ASN A 88 27.01 6.70 21.73
C ASN A 88 27.54 7.91 22.53
N LEU A 89 26.67 8.88 22.80
CA LEU A 89 26.98 10.04 23.66
C LEU A 89 26.96 9.72 25.15
N GLY A 90 26.59 8.49 25.55
CA GLY A 90 26.46 8.09 26.95
C GLY A 90 25.26 8.74 27.66
N GLN A 91 24.31 9.28 26.90
CA GLN A 91 23.07 9.87 27.43
C GLN A 91 22.02 8.81 27.76
N LEU A 92 22.14 7.61 27.17
CA LEU A 92 21.26 6.48 27.41
C LEU A 92 22.09 5.29 27.91
N ASN A 93 21.92 4.93 29.19
CA ASN A 93 22.69 3.86 29.80
C ASN A 93 22.04 2.49 29.55
N LEU A 94 22.72 1.60 28.83
CA LEU A 94 22.24 0.25 28.51
C LEU A 94 22.03 -0.65 29.74
N GLN A 95 22.60 -0.28 30.90
CA GLN A 95 22.44 -1.02 32.15
C GLN A 95 21.27 -0.49 33.02
N ASP A 96 20.75 0.70 32.72
CA ASP A 96 19.62 1.30 33.44
C ASP A 96 18.30 0.94 32.76
N ILE A 97 17.79 -0.25 33.08
CA ILE A 97 16.56 -0.78 32.48
C ILE A 97 15.35 0.15 32.71
N PRO A 98 15.08 0.68 33.93
CA PRO A 98 13.99 1.63 34.14
C PRO A 98 14.11 2.92 33.31
N GLU A 99 15.33 3.45 33.11
CA GLU A 99 15.56 4.61 32.23
C GLU A 99 15.19 4.27 30.78
N LEU A 100 15.72 3.17 30.24
CA LEU A 100 15.44 2.72 28.88
C LEU A 100 13.93 2.53 28.63
N GLU A 101 13.22 1.92 29.58
CA GLU A 101 11.78 1.68 29.48
C GLU A 101 10.99 2.97 29.36
N ARG A 102 11.22 3.91 30.27
CA ARG A 102 10.58 5.23 30.21
C ARG A 102 10.96 5.98 28.94
N TYR A 103 12.22 5.91 28.53
CA TYR A 103 12.72 6.55 27.32
C TYR A 103 11.95 6.07 26.08
N PHE A 104 11.88 4.75 25.84
CA PHE A 104 11.16 4.19 24.69
C PHE A 104 9.64 4.44 24.77
N TRP A 105 9.08 4.41 25.98
CA TRP A 105 7.66 4.70 26.19
C TRP A 105 7.31 6.15 25.81
N GLN A 106 8.12 7.11 26.25
CA GLN A 106 7.96 8.53 25.92
C GLN A 106 8.16 8.80 24.42
N GLN A 107 9.05 8.06 23.75
CA GLN A 107 9.17 8.12 22.30
C GLN A 107 7.87 7.73 21.60
N LEU A 108 7.18 6.68 22.04
CA LEU A 108 5.90 6.32 21.44
C LEU A 108 4.82 7.36 21.69
N GLN A 109 4.82 8.06 22.83
CA GLN A 109 3.92 9.20 23.06
C GLN A 109 4.14 10.32 22.03
N THR A 110 5.40 10.59 21.69
CA THR A 110 5.78 11.62 20.71
C THR A 110 5.46 11.20 19.27
N PHE A 111 5.82 9.96 18.92
CA PHE A 111 5.65 9.41 17.57
C PHE A 111 4.44 8.47 17.52
N ASN A 112 3.25 9.05 17.41
CA ASN A 112 1.97 8.31 17.43
C ASN A 112 1.79 7.29 16.30
N THR A 113 2.57 7.39 15.22
CA THR A 113 2.59 6.45 14.09
C THR A 113 3.33 5.16 14.39
N LEU A 114 4.24 5.17 15.36
CA LEU A 114 5.06 4.02 15.73
C LEU A 114 4.28 3.06 16.61
N THR A 115 4.55 1.77 16.39
CA THR A 115 3.91 0.68 17.13
C THR A 115 4.85 0.05 18.14
N PHE A 116 6.15 0.08 17.89
CA PHE A 116 7.15 -0.38 18.86
C PHE A 116 8.43 0.42 18.68
N THR A 117 9.14 0.69 19.77
CA THR A 117 10.53 1.11 19.72
C THR A 117 11.29 0.51 20.90
N GLY A 118 12.53 0.09 20.65
CA GLY A 118 13.32 -0.62 21.65
C GLY A 118 14.62 -1.16 21.07
N LEU A 119 15.19 -2.14 21.78
CA LEU A 119 16.44 -2.78 21.41
C LEU A 119 16.49 -4.25 21.79
N GLY A 120 17.33 -4.99 21.09
CA GLY A 120 17.88 -6.27 21.53
C GLY A 120 19.40 -6.15 21.64
N LEU A 121 19.98 -6.76 22.66
CA LEU A 121 21.42 -6.76 22.94
C LEU A 121 22.06 -8.11 22.64
N GLU A 122 23.37 -8.12 22.44
CA GLU A 122 24.17 -9.33 22.23
C GLU A 122 24.09 -10.32 23.40
N ASN A 123 23.87 -9.81 24.62
CA ASN A 123 23.68 -10.60 25.84
C ASN A 123 22.29 -11.25 25.97
N LYS A 124 21.43 -11.13 24.93
CA LYS A 124 20.03 -11.58 24.85
C LYS A 124 19.00 -10.73 25.59
N ASP A 125 19.41 -9.65 26.24
CA ASP A 125 18.44 -8.72 26.80
C ASP A 125 17.69 -8.03 25.66
N ASN A 126 16.39 -7.85 25.83
CA ASN A 126 15.50 -7.21 24.88
C ASN A 126 14.47 -6.41 25.67
N LEU A 127 14.33 -5.13 25.32
CA LEU A 127 13.30 -4.30 25.90
C LEU A 127 12.84 -3.19 24.96
N GLY A 128 11.63 -2.72 25.19
CA GLY A 128 11.05 -1.60 24.46
C GLY A 128 9.62 -1.31 24.91
N ALA A 129 9.03 -0.30 24.29
CA ALA A 129 7.63 0.02 24.45
C ALA A 129 6.84 -0.44 23.21
N GLU A 130 5.58 -0.83 23.41
CA GLU A 130 4.65 -1.20 22.34
C GLU A 130 3.33 -0.45 22.49
N ARG A 131 2.78 0.03 21.38
CA ARG A 131 1.42 0.53 21.26
C ARG A 131 0.50 -0.57 20.77
N LEU A 132 -0.50 -0.91 21.57
CA LEU A 132 -1.54 -1.87 21.21
C LEU A 132 -2.54 -1.26 20.21
N ASP A 133 -3.37 -2.11 19.60
CA ASP A 133 -4.39 -1.68 18.62
C ASP A 133 -5.43 -0.72 19.22
N ASP A 134 -5.65 -0.76 20.53
CA ASP A 134 -6.53 0.17 21.28
C ASP A 134 -5.84 1.50 21.65
N GLY A 135 -4.56 1.67 21.28
CA GLY A 135 -3.75 2.84 21.56
C GLY A 135 -2.99 2.79 22.88
N THR A 136 -3.27 1.80 23.77
CA THR A 136 -2.57 1.66 25.05
C THR A 136 -1.09 1.40 24.83
N LEU A 137 -0.24 2.05 25.63
CA LEU A 137 1.19 1.76 25.69
C LEU A 137 1.49 0.73 26.78
N ILE A 138 2.36 -0.22 26.46
CA ILE A 138 2.88 -1.24 27.36
C ILE A 138 4.39 -1.36 27.20
N LEU A 139 5.05 -1.99 28.17
CA LEU A 139 6.46 -2.35 28.07
C LEU A 139 6.61 -3.83 27.75
N ARG A 140 7.56 -4.17 26.87
CA ARG A 140 7.94 -5.53 26.53
C ARG A 140 9.36 -5.77 27.00
N VAL A 141 9.57 -6.79 27.82
CA VAL A 141 10.86 -7.01 28.48
C VAL A 141 11.20 -8.50 28.53
N SER A 142 12.42 -8.83 28.10
CA SER A 142 13.06 -10.13 28.28
C SER A 142 14.51 -9.87 28.65
N THR A 143 14.89 -10.10 29.90
CA THR A 143 16.26 -9.85 30.38
C THR A 143 16.77 -11.04 31.17
N LYS A 144 18.05 -11.03 31.54
CA LYS A 144 18.60 -11.99 32.50
C LYS A 144 17.76 -12.10 33.78
N ALA A 145 17.22 -10.99 34.30
CA ALA A 145 16.39 -10.96 35.50
C ALA A 145 15.06 -11.71 35.33
N THR A 146 14.53 -11.77 34.10
CA THR A 146 13.32 -12.53 33.76
C THR A 146 13.64 -13.94 33.25
N ASN A 147 14.89 -14.41 33.39
CA ASN A 147 15.39 -15.65 32.78
C ASN A 147 15.14 -15.68 31.24
N HIS A 148 15.19 -14.50 30.62
CA HIS A 148 14.84 -14.25 29.22
C HIS A 148 13.43 -14.70 28.83
N ILE A 149 12.51 -14.73 29.78
CA ILE A 149 11.08 -14.88 29.51
C ILE A 149 10.53 -13.51 29.10
N PHE A 150 9.72 -13.50 28.04
CA PHE A 150 9.16 -12.29 27.45
C PHE A 150 7.87 -11.85 28.15
N TYR A 151 7.97 -10.81 28.96
CA TYR A 151 6.85 -10.25 29.73
C TYR A 151 6.30 -8.97 29.10
N SER A 152 5.01 -8.74 29.37
CA SER A 152 4.29 -7.53 29.00
C SER A 152 3.82 -6.81 30.26
N TYR A 153 4.29 -5.59 30.48
CA TYR A 153 3.93 -4.79 31.66
C TYR A 153 3.03 -3.64 31.26
N SER A 154 1.93 -3.47 31.99
CA SER A 154 1.15 -2.23 31.95
C SER A 154 1.94 -1.10 32.58
N THR A 155 1.67 0.14 32.15
CA THR A 155 2.35 1.34 32.67
C THR A 155 1.38 2.34 33.27
N ASN A 156 1.87 3.17 34.18
CA ASN A 156 1.19 4.41 34.56
C ASN A 156 1.37 5.51 33.49
N GLU A 157 0.90 6.73 33.78
CA GLU A 157 0.99 7.90 32.88
C GLU A 157 2.43 8.42 32.66
N PHE A 158 3.38 7.99 33.48
CA PHE A 158 4.80 8.35 33.38
C PHE A 158 5.64 7.29 32.65
N GLY A 159 5.02 6.19 32.19
CA GLY A 159 5.72 5.09 31.54
C GLY A 159 6.43 4.14 32.51
N GLU A 160 6.11 4.21 33.79
CA GLU A 160 6.66 3.30 34.80
C GLU A 160 5.81 2.04 34.89
N ARG A 161 6.47 0.89 35.09
CA ARG A 161 5.78 -0.38 35.31
C ARG A 161 4.82 -0.25 36.48
N CYS A 162 3.60 -0.77 36.31
CA CYS A 162 2.70 -1.01 37.42
C CYS A 162 3.42 -1.86 38.49
N SER A 163 3.55 -1.33 39.70
CA SER A 163 4.35 -1.90 40.79
C SER A 163 3.46 -2.30 41.96
N ALA A 164 3.63 -3.53 42.45
CA ALA A 164 2.99 -4.00 43.69
C ALA A 164 3.49 -3.26 44.96
N VAL A 165 4.54 -2.44 44.84
CA VAL A 165 5.25 -1.83 45.99
C VAL A 165 4.47 -0.66 46.62
N LEU A 166 3.46 -0.10 45.95
CA LEU A 166 2.62 0.99 46.50
C LEU A 166 1.29 0.51 47.10
N GLY A 167 1.08 -0.80 47.30
CA GLY A 167 -0.12 -1.33 47.97
C GLY A 167 -1.43 -1.19 47.19
N GLU A 168 -1.41 -0.67 45.95
CA GLU A 168 -2.62 -0.36 45.19
C GLU A 168 -3.00 -1.43 44.15
N THR A 169 -2.10 -2.33 43.74
CA THR A 169 -2.43 -3.37 42.74
C THR A 169 -1.50 -4.60 42.85
N PRO A 170 -2.02 -5.83 42.97
CA PRO A 170 -1.22 -7.05 42.90
C PRO A 170 -0.41 -7.15 41.59
N MET A 171 0.82 -7.68 41.62
CA MET A 171 1.66 -7.90 40.42
C MET A 171 0.93 -8.72 39.33
N SER A 172 0.04 -9.62 39.74
CA SER A 172 -0.81 -10.43 38.85
C SER A 172 -1.83 -9.62 38.04
N ASP A 173 -2.16 -8.41 38.49
CA ASP A 173 -3.09 -7.50 37.81
C ASP A 173 -2.32 -6.45 36.97
N CYS A 174 -1.04 -6.22 37.25
CA CYS A 174 -0.14 -5.35 36.49
C CYS A 174 0.33 -5.99 35.17
N ILE A 175 0.50 -7.33 35.15
CA ILE A 175 0.67 -8.10 33.92
C ILE A 175 -0.72 -8.18 33.26
N LYS A 176 -0.92 -7.51 32.12
CA LYS A 176 -2.18 -7.67 31.36
C LYS A 176 -2.37 -9.17 31.11
N LYS A 177 -3.44 -9.74 31.69
CA LYS A 177 -3.93 -11.13 31.56
C LYS A 177 -4.33 -11.51 30.12
N ARG A 178 -3.42 -11.33 29.16
CA ARG A 178 -3.52 -11.92 27.82
C ARG A 178 -2.53 -13.08 27.66
N GLN A 179 -1.98 -13.57 28.77
CA GLN A 179 -0.56 -13.92 28.86
C GLN A 179 -0.32 -15.20 29.68
N GLU A 180 -1.20 -16.20 29.69
CA GLU A 180 -0.78 -17.53 30.16
C GLU A 180 0.15 -18.24 29.14
N ILE A 181 0.15 -17.79 27.87
CA ILE A 181 0.91 -18.44 26.77
C ILE A 181 2.27 -17.77 26.51
N LEU A 182 2.35 -16.44 26.58
CA LEU A 182 3.60 -15.69 26.30
C LEU A 182 4.60 -15.73 27.48
N ASP A 183 4.12 -15.96 28.71
CA ASP A 183 4.93 -16.06 29.93
C ASP A 183 5.81 -17.33 30.01
N SER A 184 5.84 -18.12 28.93
CA SER A 184 6.69 -19.32 28.81
C SER A 184 7.68 -19.25 27.64
N ILE A 185 7.64 -18.19 26.82
CA ILE A 185 8.53 -18.06 25.65
C ILE A 185 9.86 -17.49 26.10
N LYS A 186 10.90 -18.34 26.08
CA LYS A 186 12.29 -17.88 26.12
C LYS A 186 12.58 -17.10 24.84
N PHE A 187 12.80 -15.80 24.98
CA PHE A 187 13.00 -14.88 23.88
C PHE A 187 14.48 -14.54 23.73
N ASP A 188 15.06 -14.88 22.58
CA ASP A 188 16.40 -14.47 22.17
C ASP A 188 16.27 -13.52 20.96
N PRO A 189 16.56 -12.21 21.12
CA PRO A 189 16.44 -11.24 20.03
C PRO A 189 17.29 -11.61 18.82
N ARG A 190 18.43 -12.30 19.02
CA ARG A 190 19.41 -12.60 17.97
C ARG A 190 18.91 -13.64 16.96
N THR A 191 17.91 -14.40 17.36
CA THR A 191 17.23 -15.39 16.49
C THR A 191 16.13 -14.75 15.63
N ARG A 192 15.79 -13.49 15.88
CA ARG A 192 14.67 -12.82 15.21
C ARG A 192 15.12 -12.23 13.87
N PRO A 193 14.27 -12.26 12.83
CA PRO A 193 14.61 -11.74 11.51
C PRO A 193 15.11 -10.29 11.51
N TRP A 194 14.52 -9.43 12.33
CA TRP A 194 14.92 -8.02 12.43
C TRP A 194 16.36 -7.85 12.96
N TYR A 195 16.79 -8.71 13.89
CA TYR A 195 18.14 -8.65 14.45
C TYR A 195 19.16 -9.19 13.47
N SER A 196 18.94 -10.42 12.98
CA SER A 196 19.90 -11.10 12.11
C SER A 196 20.06 -10.39 10.76
N THR A 197 18.98 -9.80 10.22
CA THR A 197 19.04 -9.01 8.98
C THR A 197 19.90 -7.75 9.17
N ALA A 198 19.71 -7.01 10.27
CA ALA A 198 20.50 -5.82 10.58
C ALA A 198 21.97 -6.14 10.80
N VAL A 199 22.29 -7.17 11.59
CA VAL A 199 23.67 -7.60 11.84
C VAL A 199 24.36 -8.03 10.56
N LYS A 200 23.68 -8.81 9.71
CA LYS A 200 24.21 -9.24 8.41
C LYS A 200 24.45 -8.05 7.47
N ALA A 201 23.56 -7.05 7.49
CA ALA A 201 23.70 -5.85 6.68
C ALA A 201 24.79 -4.89 7.19
N GLY A 202 25.06 -4.89 8.50
CA GLY A 202 26.01 -3.98 9.14
C GLY A 202 25.59 -2.50 9.10
N ARG A 203 24.33 -2.22 8.73
CA ARG A 203 23.75 -0.88 8.57
C ARG A 203 22.25 -0.90 8.79
N SER A 204 21.62 0.27 8.87
CA SER A 204 20.17 0.39 8.92
C SER A 204 19.52 -0.32 7.73
N THR A 205 18.49 -1.12 8.01
CA THR A 205 17.78 -1.94 7.03
C THR A 205 16.36 -2.21 7.49
N TRP A 206 15.49 -2.58 6.56
CA TRP A 206 14.21 -3.19 6.90
C TRP A 206 14.36 -4.67 7.24
N SER A 207 13.57 -5.14 8.18
CA SER A 207 13.29 -6.56 8.34
C SER A 207 12.31 -7.05 7.26
N GLU A 208 12.22 -8.36 7.08
CA GLU A 208 11.02 -8.95 6.43
C GLU A 208 9.76 -8.55 7.22
N ILE A 209 8.60 -8.52 6.55
CA ILE A 209 7.33 -8.25 7.23
C ILE A 209 6.95 -9.50 8.03
N TYR A 210 6.82 -9.36 9.35
CA TYR A 210 6.51 -10.46 10.26
C TYR A 210 5.19 -10.22 11.03
N PRO A 211 4.48 -11.29 11.42
CA PRO A 211 3.29 -11.16 12.26
C PRO A 211 3.68 -10.70 13.66
N ASN A 212 2.81 -9.91 14.30
CA ASN A 212 2.97 -9.56 15.70
C ASN A 212 3.01 -10.83 16.56
N THR A 213 4.01 -10.94 17.43
CA THR A 213 4.17 -12.02 18.42
C THR A 213 2.99 -12.16 19.39
N ALA A 214 2.15 -11.14 19.54
CA ALA A 214 1.02 -11.11 20.48
C ALA A 214 -0.32 -10.66 19.86
N GLY A 215 -0.42 -10.57 18.53
CA GLY A 215 -1.58 -9.98 17.85
C GLY A 215 -1.81 -10.46 16.42
N ILE A 216 -2.90 -9.95 15.81
CA ILE A 216 -3.35 -10.29 14.44
C ILE A 216 -2.95 -9.23 13.41
N THR A 217 -1.94 -8.42 13.72
CA THR A 217 -1.40 -7.35 12.88
C THR A 217 0.03 -7.68 12.46
N ALA A 218 0.56 -6.87 11.54
CA ALA A 218 1.84 -7.12 10.92
C ALA A 218 2.76 -5.94 11.06
N TYR A 219 4.02 -6.26 11.34
CA TYR A 219 5.05 -5.28 11.58
C TYR A 219 6.05 -5.29 10.44
N LEU A 220 6.44 -4.08 10.07
CA LEU A 220 7.64 -3.81 9.32
C LEU A 220 8.60 -3.10 10.31
N GLY A 221 9.77 -3.70 10.51
CA GLY A 221 10.74 -3.22 11.48
C GLY A 221 11.91 -2.52 10.82
N ALA A 222 12.10 -1.23 11.09
CA ALA A 222 13.36 -0.57 10.83
C ALA A 222 14.37 -1.03 11.88
N SER A 223 15.46 -1.62 11.43
CA SER A 223 16.46 -2.26 12.28
C SER A 223 17.82 -1.61 12.05
N MET A 224 18.51 -1.22 13.12
CA MET A 224 19.81 -0.57 13.05
C MET A 224 20.79 -1.23 14.02
N PRO A 225 21.86 -1.88 13.54
CA PRO A 225 22.91 -2.38 14.43
C PRO A 225 23.68 -1.19 15.02
N PHE A 226 24.11 -1.31 16.28
CA PHE A 226 24.95 -0.30 16.92
C PHE A 226 26.15 -0.95 17.62
N TYR A 227 27.25 -0.21 17.65
CA TYR A 227 28.58 -0.70 18.00
C TYR A 227 29.19 0.19 19.07
N ASP A 228 30.11 -0.36 19.86
CA ASP A 228 30.90 0.41 20.81
C ASP A 228 32.07 1.15 20.14
N LYS A 229 32.86 1.87 20.93
CA LYS A 229 34.05 2.59 20.47
C LYS A 229 35.16 1.67 19.91
N GLN A 230 35.10 0.38 20.22
CA GLN A 230 36.01 -0.66 19.72
C GLN A 230 35.42 -1.37 18.48
N ASN A 231 34.33 -0.82 17.92
CA ASN A 231 33.59 -1.37 16.79
C ASN A 231 33.05 -2.79 17.03
N GLN A 232 32.79 -3.15 18.29
CA GLN A 232 32.13 -4.40 18.67
C GLN A 232 30.62 -4.20 18.71
N LEU A 233 29.88 -5.12 18.09
CA LEU A 233 28.42 -5.10 18.08
C LEU A 233 27.90 -5.16 19.52
N GLN A 234 27.04 -4.20 19.89
CA GLN A 234 26.39 -4.18 21.20
C GLN A 234 24.96 -4.71 21.11
N GLY A 235 24.29 -4.46 19.98
CA GLY A 235 22.91 -4.86 19.77
C GLY A 235 22.33 -4.29 18.49
N VAL A 236 21.00 -4.39 18.38
CA VAL A 236 20.19 -3.86 17.30
C VAL A 236 19.03 -3.07 17.89
N LEU A 237 18.90 -1.82 17.44
CA LEU A 237 17.73 -0.98 17.67
C LEU A 237 16.63 -1.38 16.70
N LEU A 238 15.39 -1.43 17.20
CA LEU A 238 14.22 -1.81 16.43
C LEU A 238 13.11 -0.79 16.64
N THR A 239 12.58 -0.28 15.52
CA THR A 239 11.38 0.54 15.52
C THR A 239 10.38 -0.01 14.51
N ASN A 240 9.19 -0.40 14.98
CA ASN A 240 8.16 -1.02 14.15
C ASN A 240 7.03 -0.06 13.83
N ILE A 241 6.50 -0.25 12.63
CA ILE A 241 5.22 0.31 12.19
C ILE A 241 4.22 -0.80 11.94
N ASN A 242 2.95 -0.51 12.18
CA ASN A 242 1.84 -1.42 11.89
C ASN A 242 1.32 -1.18 10.48
N LEU A 243 1.39 -2.20 9.62
CA LEU A 243 0.95 -2.10 8.22
C LEU A 243 -0.56 -1.81 8.09
N SER A 244 -1.36 -2.07 9.12
CA SER A 244 -2.78 -1.70 9.11
C SER A 244 -3.00 -0.19 9.03
N GLN A 245 -2.06 0.63 9.51
CA GLN A 245 -2.11 2.09 9.40
C GLN A 245 -1.92 2.54 7.95
N ILE A 246 -1.01 1.90 7.21
CA ILE A 246 -0.88 2.12 5.76
C ILE A 246 -2.21 1.78 5.08
N GLY A 247 -2.82 0.63 5.42
CA GLY A 247 -4.14 0.27 4.90
C GLY A 247 -5.25 1.28 5.25
N LYS A 248 -5.24 1.88 6.45
CA LYS A 248 -6.18 2.94 6.86
C LYS A 248 -5.98 4.21 6.04
N PHE A 249 -4.73 4.61 5.79
CA PHE A 249 -4.41 5.73 4.92
C PHE A 249 -4.85 5.46 3.48
N LEU A 250 -4.52 4.29 2.92
CA LEU A 250 -4.95 3.92 1.57
C LEU A 250 -6.48 3.96 1.41
N ARG A 251 -7.22 3.61 2.46
CA ARG A 251 -8.69 3.73 2.52
C ARG A 251 -9.21 5.16 2.49
N SER A 252 -8.45 6.15 2.97
CA SER A 252 -8.87 7.54 2.96
C SER A 252 -8.63 8.23 1.61
N ILE A 253 -7.95 7.56 0.68
CA ILE A 253 -7.73 8.06 -0.68
C ILE A 253 -8.93 7.73 -1.55
N ASN A 254 -9.56 8.75 -2.11
CA ASN A 254 -10.60 8.59 -3.12
C ASN A 254 -9.95 8.29 -4.47
N VAL A 255 -10.20 7.09 -5.00
CA VAL A 255 -9.73 6.67 -6.33
C VAL A 255 -10.95 6.54 -7.24
N GLY A 256 -11.33 7.64 -7.90
CA GLY A 256 -12.53 7.66 -8.73
C GLY A 256 -13.79 7.41 -7.88
N LYS A 257 -14.71 6.58 -8.36
CA LYS A 257 -15.89 6.15 -7.60
C LYS A 257 -15.67 4.81 -6.91
N THR A 258 -15.01 3.88 -7.60
CA THR A 258 -14.87 2.48 -7.19
C THR A 258 -13.46 1.92 -7.37
N GLY A 259 -12.50 2.78 -7.70
CA GLY A 259 -11.09 2.42 -7.81
C GLY A 259 -10.48 2.00 -6.46
N GLN A 260 -9.34 1.35 -6.55
CA GLN A 260 -8.64 0.78 -5.40
C GLN A 260 -7.15 1.06 -5.50
N VAL A 261 -6.49 1.14 -4.34
CA VAL A 261 -5.05 1.16 -4.24
C VAL A 261 -4.59 0.05 -3.30
N PHE A 262 -3.57 -0.68 -3.70
CA PHE A 262 -2.94 -1.69 -2.87
C PHE A 262 -1.44 -1.74 -3.14
N ILE A 263 -0.68 -2.21 -2.16
CA ILE A 263 0.78 -2.27 -2.20
C ILE A 263 1.17 -3.74 -2.10
N ILE A 264 2.09 -4.19 -2.95
CA ILE A 264 2.62 -5.55 -2.94
C ILE A 264 4.14 -5.54 -2.90
N GLU A 265 4.73 -6.59 -2.34
CA GLU A 265 6.14 -6.92 -2.55
C GLU A 265 6.34 -7.48 -3.96
N ARG A 266 7.58 -7.48 -4.47
CA ARG A 266 7.92 -8.14 -5.75
C ARG A 266 7.52 -9.61 -5.84
N SER A 267 7.47 -10.28 -4.68
CA SER A 267 7.00 -11.67 -4.52
C SER A 267 5.49 -11.83 -4.75
N GLY A 268 4.73 -10.74 -4.85
CA GLY A 268 3.27 -10.74 -4.97
C GLY A 268 2.53 -10.78 -3.62
N MET A 269 3.26 -10.74 -2.50
CA MET A 269 2.68 -10.70 -1.17
C MET A 269 2.06 -9.31 -0.90
N LEU A 270 0.86 -9.30 -0.32
CA LEU A 270 0.12 -8.09 -0.03
C LEU A 270 0.74 -7.35 1.17
N VAL A 271 1.09 -6.08 1.00
CA VAL A 271 1.58 -5.21 2.06
C VAL A 271 0.43 -4.46 2.73
N ALA A 272 -0.41 -3.80 1.93
CA ALA A 272 -1.57 -3.04 2.40
C ALA A 272 -2.59 -2.85 1.27
N THR A 273 -3.84 -2.54 1.60
CA THR A 273 -4.90 -2.28 0.62
C THR A 273 -5.96 -1.31 1.13
N SER A 274 -6.54 -0.52 0.21
CA SER A 274 -7.68 0.36 0.44
C SER A 274 -9.01 -0.37 0.60
N THR A 275 -9.06 -1.70 0.52
CA THR A 275 -10.32 -2.46 0.63
C THR A 275 -10.69 -2.80 2.08
N GLY A 276 -9.78 -2.59 3.03
CA GLY A 276 -9.98 -3.02 4.43
C GLY A 276 -9.52 -4.45 4.71
N GLU A 277 -9.19 -5.22 3.68
CA GLU A 277 -8.61 -6.55 3.85
C GLU A 277 -7.26 -6.48 4.59
N LYS A 278 -7.04 -7.44 5.50
CA LYS A 278 -5.77 -7.57 6.20
C LYS A 278 -4.77 -8.34 5.33
N PRO A 279 -3.48 -7.95 5.30
CA PRO A 279 -2.45 -8.63 4.53
C PRO A 279 -2.05 -10.01 5.07
N PHE A 280 -2.81 -10.55 6.05
CA PHE A 280 -2.54 -11.79 6.76
C PHE A 280 -3.82 -12.53 7.11
N ARG A 281 -3.71 -13.84 7.28
CA ARG A 281 -4.76 -14.72 7.83
C ARG A 281 -4.28 -15.33 9.14
N THR A 282 -5.17 -15.41 10.12
CA THR A 282 -4.89 -16.14 11.36
C THR A 282 -4.68 -17.61 11.02
N THR A 283 -3.61 -18.20 11.52
CA THR A 283 -3.42 -19.66 11.42
C THR A 283 -4.34 -20.37 12.41
N HIS A 284 -4.66 -21.67 12.21
CA HIS A 284 -5.55 -22.44 13.10
C HIS A 284 -5.07 -22.62 14.57
N LYS A 285 -3.98 -21.96 14.95
CA LYS A 285 -3.49 -21.89 16.34
C LYS A 285 -3.84 -20.53 16.89
N ASP A 286 -4.09 -20.43 18.20
CA ASP A 286 -4.44 -19.19 18.92
C ASP A 286 -3.40 -18.05 18.75
N TYR A 287 -2.28 -18.31 18.08
CA TYR A 287 -1.20 -17.38 17.77
C TYR A 287 -0.58 -17.67 16.39
N GLY A 288 -0.17 -16.60 15.69
CA GLY A 288 0.48 -16.67 14.38
C GLY A 288 -0.43 -16.23 13.23
N ALA A 289 0.15 -15.51 12.28
CA ALA A 289 -0.54 -15.07 11.07
C ALA A 289 0.32 -15.34 9.84
N GLU A 290 -0.32 -15.84 8.79
CA GLU A 290 0.32 -16.13 7.52
C GLU A 290 0.09 -14.97 6.55
N ARG A 291 1.16 -14.53 5.86
CA ARG A 291 1.09 -13.48 4.83
C ARG A 291 0.17 -13.92 3.69
N VAL A 292 -0.61 -13.00 3.14
CA VAL A 292 -1.53 -13.27 2.01
C VAL A 292 -0.93 -12.74 0.71
N LYS A 293 -0.99 -13.54 -0.37
CA LYS A 293 -0.70 -13.04 -1.72
C LYS A 293 -1.86 -12.19 -2.22
N ALA A 294 -1.57 -11.14 -2.99
CA ALA A 294 -2.62 -10.32 -3.58
C ALA A 294 -3.52 -11.13 -4.54
N THR A 295 -2.99 -12.20 -5.17
CA THR A 295 -3.77 -13.14 -5.99
C THR A 295 -4.75 -14.00 -5.19
N ASP A 296 -4.59 -14.07 -3.87
CA ASP A 296 -5.45 -14.81 -2.95
C ASP A 296 -6.37 -13.88 -2.15
N SER A 297 -6.41 -12.58 -2.49
CA SER A 297 -7.26 -11.58 -1.87
C SER A 297 -8.74 -12.01 -1.84
N THR A 298 -9.41 -11.71 -0.74
CA THR A 298 -10.86 -11.89 -0.58
C THR A 298 -11.65 -10.83 -1.34
N ASN A 299 -11.03 -9.70 -1.70
CA ASN A 299 -11.62 -8.72 -2.59
C ASN A 299 -11.45 -9.16 -4.06
N ALA A 300 -12.57 -9.42 -4.75
CA ALA A 300 -12.55 -9.91 -6.13
C ALA A 300 -11.81 -8.98 -7.10
N PHE A 301 -11.88 -7.67 -6.89
CA PHE A 301 -11.24 -6.69 -7.77
C PHE A 301 -9.72 -6.62 -7.55
N THR A 302 -9.26 -6.60 -6.29
CA THR A 302 -7.84 -6.73 -5.96
C THR A 302 -7.27 -8.06 -6.50
N LYS A 303 -7.99 -9.17 -6.28
CA LYS A 303 -7.60 -10.50 -6.78
C LYS A 303 -7.44 -10.55 -8.30
N ALA A 304 -8.44 -10.09 -9.05
CA ALA A 304 -8.41 -10.10 -10.51
C ALA A 304 -7.28 -9.20 -11.06
N THR A 305 -7.05 -8.04 -10.43
CA THR A 305 -5.96 -7.14 -10.80
C THR A 305 -4.60 -7.80 -10.53
N ALA A 306 -4.40 -8.38 -9.35
CA ALA A 306 -3.16 -9.08 -9.00
C ALA A 306 -2.86 -10.28 -9.91
N GLN A 307 -3.90 -11.03 -10.33
CA GLN A 307 -3.77 -12.11 -11.29
C GLN A 307 -3.35 -11.60 -12.67
N TYR A 308 -3.92 -10.50 -13.15
CA TYR A 308 -3.46 -9.86 -14.38
C TYR A 308 -1.99 -9.44 -14.28
N LEU A 309 -1.60 -8.77 -13.19
CA LEU A 309 -0.23 -8.31 -12.98
C LEU A 309 0.77 -9.47 -12.91
N SER A 310 0.44 -10.58 -12.25
CA SER A 310 1.35 -11.72 -12.12
C SER A 310 1.67 -12.34 -13.48
N THR A 311 0.71 -12.39 -14.42
CA THR A 311 0.98 -12.88 -15.78
C THR A 311 1.96 -11.99 -16.55
N LYS A 312 1.96 -10.68 -16.30
CA LYS A 312 2.86 -9.70 -16.93
C LYS A 312 4.24 -9.66 -16.28
N LEU A 313 4.29 -9.71 -14.95
CA LEU A 313 5.55 -9.72 -14.18
C LEU A 313 6.39 -10.97 -14.48
N ASN A 314 5.75 -12.12 -14.72
CA ASN A 314 6.43 -13.36 -15.09
C ASN A 314 7.08 -13.32 -16.49
N GLN A 315 6.80 -12.29 -17.31
CA GLN A 315 7.39 -12.12 -18.64
C GLN A 315 8.79 -11.46 -18.62
N LYS A 316 9.47 -11.49 -17.46
CA LYS A 316 10.93 -11.28 -17.25
C LYS A 316 11.49 -9.85 -17.37
N GLN A 317 10.66 -8.81 -17.43
CA GLN A 317 11.13 -7.42 -17.32
C GLN A 317 10.72 -6.85 -15.95
N PRO A 318 11.67 -6.56 -15.03
CA PRO A 318 11.32 -5.94 -13.75
C PRO A 318 10.73 -4.54 -13.99
N ILE A 319 9.62 -4.22 -13.31
CA ILE A 319 9.02 -2.89 -13.37
C ILE A 319 9.93 -1.92 -12.59
N GLN A 320 10.72 -1.13 -13.31
CA GLN A 320 11.67 -0.16 -12.73
C GLN A 320 11.19 1.29 -12.82
N ARG A 321 10.06 1.54 -13.49
CA ARG A 321 9.46 2.87 -13.65
C ARG A 321 7.93 2.75 -13.62
N LEU A 322 7.24 3.87 -13.44
CA LEU A 322 5.79 3.96 -13.60
C LEU A 322 5.37 3.30 -14.91
N GLN A 323 4.40 2.39 -14.83
CA GLN A 323 3.78 1.79 -16.02
C GLN A 323 2.27 1.89 -15.92
N GLN A 324 1.63 2.19 -17.05
CA GLN A 324 0.18 2.18 -17.18
C GLN A 324 -0.24 1.09 -18.15
N TRP A 325 -1.15 0.24 -17.69
CA TRP A 325 -1.73 -0.83 -18.49
C TRP A 325 -3.25 -0.77 -18.45
N GLU A 326 -3.83 -1.53 -19.36
CA GLU A 326 -5.26 -1.71 -19.47
C GLU A 326 -5.60 -3.18 -19.58
N PHE A 327 -6.71 -3.55 -18.95
CA PHE A 327 -7.23 -4.91 -19.04
C PHE A 327 -8.74 -4.90 -18.88
N ALA A 328 -9.37 -6.02 -19.24
CA ALA A 328 -10.80 -6.23 -19.05
C ALA A 328 -11.02 -7.44 -18.14
N VAL A 329 -11.99 -7.32 -17.24
CA VAL A 329 -12.57 -8.46 -16.52
C VAL A 329 -14.06 -8.42 -16.79
N ASP A 330 -14.63 -9.53 -17.23
CA ASP A 330 -16.05 -9.64 -17.63
C ASP A 330 -16.46 -8.60 -18.69
N GLY A 331 -15.56 -8.31 -19.65
CA GLY A 331 -15.76 -7.31 -20.69
C GLY A 331 -15.69 -5.84 -20.22
N LYS A 332 -15.49 -5.59 -18.93
CA LYS A 332 -15.38 -4.23 -18.36
C LYS A 332 -13.92 -3.80 -18.27
N ARG A 333 -13.56 -2.78 -19.05
CA ARG A 333 -12.20 -2.21 -19.12
C ARG A 333 -11.83 -1.47 -17.84
N LYS A 334 -10.56 -1.57 -17.49
CA LYS A 334 -9.94 -1.03 -16.28
C LYS A 334 -8.58 -0.44 -16.65
N PHE A 335 -8.23 0.66 -16.00
CA PHE A 335 -6.91 1.26 -16.04
C PHE A 335 -6.15 0.86 -14.77
N VAL A 336 -4.90 0.45 -14.92
CA VAL A 336 -4.01 0.15 -13.80
C VAL A 336 -2.69 0.87 -13.98
N GLN A 337 -2.22 1.55 -12.94
CA GLN A 337 -0.85 2.04 -12.85
C GLN A 337 -0.08 1.27 -11.79
N ILE A 338 1.18 0.97 -12.10
CA ILE A 338 2.11 0.30 -11.20
C ILE A 338 3.33 1.18 -11.05
N GLN A 339 3.58 1.64 -9.82
CA GLN A 339 4.70 2.48 -9.45
C GLN A 339 5.64 1.69 -8.53
N PRO A 340 6.92 1.47 -8.90
CA PRO A 340 7.88 0.91 -7.97
C PRO A 340 8.22 1.92 -6.87
N PHE A 341 8.30 1.44 -5.63
CA PHE A 341 8.66 2.23 -4.45
C PHE A 341 9.82 1.55 -3.74
N GLN A 342 10.96 2.23 -3.71
CA GLN A 342 12.22 1.71 -3.16
C GLN A 342 12.89 2.77 -2.28
N ASP A 343 13.64 2.31 -1.28
CA ASP A 343 14.45 3.20 -0.44
C ASP A 343 15.89 2.68 -0.26
N GLU A 344 16.73 3.51 0.36
CA GLU A 344 18.13 3.17 0.63
C GLU A 344 18.33 2.05 1.66
N PHE A 345 17.26 1.69 2.39
CA PHE A 345 17.24 0.66 3.44
C PHE A 345 16.79 -0.71 2.92
N GLY A 346 16.60 -0.85 1.61
CA GLY A 346 16.35 -2.14 0.94
C GLY A 346 14.89 -2.50 0.76
N LEU A 347 13.97 -1.56 0.96
CA LEU A 347 12.55 -1.77 0.65
C LEU A 347 12.34 -1.85 -0.87
N ASP A 348 11.51 -2.78 -1.34
CA ASP A 348 11.15 -2.90 -2.76
C ASP A 348 9.70 -3.33 -2.93
N TRP A 349 8.82 -2.33 -3.06
CA TRP A 349 7.39 -2.48 -3.19
C TRP A 349 6.89 -2.01 -4.56
N LEU A 350 5.67 -2.43 -4.89
CA LEU A 350 4.90 -1.94 -6.01
C LEU A 350 3.60 -1.34 -5.47
N ILE A 351 3.40 -0.05 -5.70
CA ILE A 351 2.13 0.63 -5.51
C ILE A 351 1.29 0.34 -6.75
N VAL A 352 0.09 -0.21 -6.55
CA VAL A 352 -0.85 -0.53 -7.61
C VAL A 352 -2.11 0.28 -7.41
N VAL A 353 -2.44 1.12 -8.39
CA VAL A 353 -3.68 1.89 -8.41
C VAL A 353 -4.50 1.43 -9.59
N VAL A 354 -5.76 1.06 -9.36
CA VAL A 354 -6.64 0.52 -10.39
C VAL A 354 -8.01 1.19 -10.35
N VAL A 355 -8.52 1.59 -11.51
CA VAL A 355 -9.82 2.24 -11.63
C VAL A 355 -10.63 1.67 -12.82
N PRO A 356 -11.93 1.38 -12.64
CA PRO A 356 -12.79 0.99 -13.77
C PRO A 356 -13.04 2.15 -14.72
N GLU A 357 -13.05 1.89 -16.03
CA GLU A 357 -13.41 2.90 -17.04
C GLU A 357 -14.83 3.46 -16.83
N ALA A 358 -15.73 2.62 -16.30
CA ALA A 358 -17.12 2.97 -16.00
C ALA A 358 -17.26 4.15 -15.03
N ASP A 359 -16.27 4.40 -14.16
CA ASP A 359 -16.27 5.52 -13.21
C ASP A 359 -16.32 6.89 -13.93
N PHE A 360 -15.80 6.95 -15.17
CA PHE A 360 -15.69 8.17 -15.97
C PHE A 360 -16.70 8.24 -17.12
N ILE A 361 -17.14 7.09 -17.64
CA ILE A 361 -17.96 7.02 -18.84
C ILE A 361 -19.46 7.29 -18.59
N GLU A 362 -19.94 7.14 -17.36
CA GLU A 362 -21.38 7.28 -17.05
C GLU A 362 -21.96 8.64 -17.50
N GLN A 363 -21.22 9.74 -17.31
CA GLN A 363 -21.64 11.07 -17.77
C GLN A 363 -21.46 11.24 -19.30
N ILE A 364 -20.48 10.58 -19.90
CA ILE A 364 -20.16 10.71 -21.33
C ILE A 364 -21.21 9.98 -22.19
N HIS A 365 -21.71 8.82 -21.76
CA HIS A 365 -22.78 8.13 -22.49
C HIS A 365 -24.06 8.95 -22.55
N ALA A 366 -24.40 9.73 -21.52
CA ALA A 366 -25.58 10.60 -21.55
C ALA A 366 -25.46 11.67 -22.65
N HIS A 367 -24.31 12.36 -22.73
CA HIS A 367 -24.08 13.38 -23.76
C HIS A 367 -23.92 12.79 -25.17
N THR A 368 -23.29 11.62 -25.30
CA THR A 368 -23.13 10.94 -26.59
C THR A 368 -24.49 10.46 -27.12
N ARG A 369 -25.36 9.93 -26.25
CA ARG A 369 -26.72 9.51 -26.63
C ARG A 369 -27.57 10.69 -27.10
N THR A 370 -27.49 11.82 -26.40
CA THR A 370 -28.17 13.06 -26.82
C THR A 370 -27.63 13.56 -28.15
N THR A 371 -26.32 13.52 -28.37
CA THR A 371 -25.70 13.92 -29.65
C THR A 371 -26.17 13.02 -30.79
N ILE A 372 -26.18 11.69 -30.58
CA ILE A 372 -26.69 10.74 -31.58
C ILE A 372 -28.19 10.97 -31.84
N ALA A 373 -28.99 11.20 -30.81
CA ALA A 373 -30.42 11.48 -30.95
C ALA A 373 -30.67 12.79 -31.75
N LEU A 374 -29.93 13.85 -31.45
CA LEU A 374 -29.98 15.11 -32.21
C LEU A 374 -29.54 14.91 -33.66
N CYS A 375 -28.49 14.12 -33.90
CA CYS A 375 -28.07 13.74 -35.24
C CYS A 375 -29.13 12.94 -35.99
N LEU A 376 -29.84 12.01 -35.32
CA LEU A 376 -30.93 11.24 -35.91
C LEU A 376 -32.15 12.13 -36.21
N VAL A 377 -32.49 13.06 -35.32
CA VAL A 377 -33.54 14.06 -35.56
C VAL A 377 -33.17 14.95 -36.75
N ALA A 378 -31.92 15.40 -36.85
CA ALA A 378 -31.43 16.19 -37.99
C ALA A 378 -31.36 15.40 -39.30
N LEU A 379 -31.34 14.07 -39.26
CA LEU A 379 -31.45 13.18 -40.43
C LEU A 379 -32.91 12.92 -40.86
N LEU A 380 -33.86 13.08 -39.94
CA LEU A 380 -35.29 12.88 -40.16
C LEU A 380 -36.02 14.17 -40.60
N LEU A 381 -35.49 15.33 -40.20
CA LEU A 381 -35.88 16.67 -40.67
C LEU A 381 -35.24 16.95 -42.03
#